data_AF-X1MKE4-F1
#
_entry.id   AF-X1MKE4-F1
#
_cell.length_a   1.000
_cell.length_b   1.000
_cell.length_c   1.000
_cell.angle_alpha   90.00
_cell.angle_beta   90.00
_cell.angle_gamma   90.00
#
_symmetry.space_group_name_H-M   'P 1'
#
loop_
_entity.id
_entity.type
_entity.pdbx_description
1 polymer ?
#
loop_
_entity_poly.entity_id
_entity_poly.type
_entity_poly.pdbx_seq_one_letter_code
_entity_poly.pdbx_strand_id
1 'polypeptide(L)' 'MKKFKVLFLYPDLMLQTTSPMGIAILSAVLKRAGFSVDIFETPFYKTEEVSSDEARVANLQITRFDLGEEFNSS' A
#
# COMPACT_ATOMS: atom_id res chain seq x y z
N MET A 1 26.35 9.59 22.26
CA MET A 1 24.93 9.93 22.02
C MET A 1 24.35 8.98 20.98
N LYS A 2 23.13 8.46 21.17
CA LYS A 2 22.43 7.68 20.12
C LYS A 2 21.90 8.63 19.05
N LYS A 3 22.07 8.27 17.76
CA LYS A 3 21.45 9.01 16.65
C LYS A 3 19.93 8.87 16.72
N PHE A 4 19.20 9.97 16.59
CA PHE A 4 17.74 9.97 16.50
C PHE A 4 17.29 9.32 15.19
N LYS A 5 16.32 8.41 15.26
CA LYS A 5 15.80 7.64 14.11
C LYS A 5 14.32 7.91 13.94
N VAL A 6 13.89 8.07 12.70
CA VAL A 6 12.48 8.29 12.31
C VAL A 6 12.04 7.12 11.43
N LEU A 7 10.84 6.60 11.69
CA LEU A 7 10.18 5.64 10.83
C LEU A 7 8.83 6.20 10.43
N PHE A 8 8.59 6.36 9.14
CA PHE A 8 7.26 6.63 8.63
C PHE A 8 6.53 5.32 8.41
N LEU A 9 5.37 5.19 9.06
CA LEU A 9 4.43 4.10 8.80
C LEU A 9 3.39 4.60 7.80
N TYR A 10 3.24 3.89 6.68
CA TYR A 10 2.17 4.10 5.73
C TYR A 10 1.19 2.91 5.79
N PRO A 11 0.12 3.04 6.59
CA PRO A 11 -0.89 2.00 6.73
C PRO A 11 -1.91 2.13 5.60
N ASP A 12 -1.83 1.22 4.64
CA ASP A 12 -2.75 1.11 3.52
C ASP A 12 -3.26 -0.32 3.32
N LEU A 13 -4.39 -0.42 2.63
CA LEU A 13 -5.00 -1.70 2.27
C LEU A 13 -4.17 -2.38 1.18
N MET A 14 -4.02 -3.70 1.33
CA MET A 14 -3.32 -4.52 0.34
C MET A 14 -3.85 -4.28 -1.06
N LEU A 15 -2.94 -4.12 -2.01
CA LEU A 15 -3.23 -4.00 -3.45
C LEU A 15 -4.09 -2.79 -3.85
N GLN A 16 -4.36 -1.85 -2.94
CA GLN A 16 -5.27 -0.73 -3.24
C GLN A 16 -4.60 0.53 -3.75
N THR A 17 -3.29 0.74 -3.54
CA THR A 17 -2.74 2.10 -3.66
C THR A 17 -1.44 2.28 -4.41
N THR A 18 -1.29 3.52 -4.86
CA THR A 18 -0.07 4.11 -5.40
C THR A 18 0.80 4.61 -4.25
N SER A 19 2.12 4.40 -4.32
CA SER A 19 3.09 4.74 -3.26
C SER A 19 2.93 6.18 -2.71
N PRO A 20 3.08 6.41 -1.38
CA PRO A 20 2.74 7.66 -0.73
C PRO A 20 3.75 8.79 -1.01
N MET A 21 3.49 9.55 -2.08
CA MET A 21 4.34 10.65 -2.51
C MET A 21 4.63 11.67 -1.40
N GLY A 22 3.65 12.00 -0.56
CA GLY A 22 3.84 12.94 0.56
C GLY A 22 4.86 12.45 1.59
N ILE A 23 4.79 11.17 1.97
CA ILE A 23 5.72 10.54 2.92
C ILE A 23 7.12 10.44 2.30
N ALA A 24 7.21 10.11 1.00
CA ALA A 24 8.47 10.08 0.29
C ALA A 24 9.17 11.45 0.28
N ILE A 25 8.42 12.53 0.03
CA ILE A 25 8.95 13.91 0.06
C ILE A 25 9.45 14.27 1.47
N LEU A 26 8.67 13.99 2.52
CA LEU A 26 9.05 14.27 3.90
C LEU A 26 10.31 13.48 4.31
N SER A 27 10.38 12.21 3.94
CA SER A 27 11.56 11.37 4.14
C SER A 27 12.80 11.97 3.47
N ALA A 28 12.67 12.43 2.22
CA ALA A 28 13.76 13.08 1.50
C ALA A 28 14.22 14.39 2.17
N VAL A 29 13.30 15.22 2.67
CA VAL A 29 13.62 16.46 3.40
C VAL A 29 14.42 16.16 4.67
N LEU A 30 13.96 15.21 5.48
CA LEU A 30 14.61 14.85 6.74
C LEU A 30 15.99 14.20 6.51
N LYS A 31 16.11 13.33 5.49
CA LYS A 31 17.40 12.76 5.10
C LYS A 31 18.40 13.84 4.69
N ARG A 32 17.97 14.86 3.94
CA ARG A 32 18.82 16.02 3.59
C ARG A 32 19.26 16.83 4.81
N ALA A 33 18.44 16.88 5.86
CA ALA A 33 18.79 17.52 7.13
C ALA A 33 19.66 16.66 8.06
N GLY A 34 20.08 15.46 7.62
CA GLY A 34 20.99 14.59 8.37
C GLY A 34 20.30 13.59 9.32
N PHE A 35 18.98 13.46 9.26
CA PHE A 35 18.25 12.47 10.05
C PHE A 35 18.31 11.07 9.41
N SER A 36 18.32 10.04 10.26
CA SER A 36 18.13 8.65 9.84
C SER A 36 16.63 8.37 9.70
N VAL A 37 16.17 8.13 8.48
CA VAL A 37 14.73 7.96 8.20
C VAL A 37 14.47 6.75 7.32
N ASP A 38 13.51 5.92 7.72
CA ASP A 38 12.99 4.80 6.93
C ASP A 38 11.49 4.94 6.70
N ILE A 39 10.97 4.22 5.70
CA ILE A 39 9.54 4.16 5.37
C ILE A 39 9.15 2.68 5.42
N PHE A 40 8.03 2.38 6.08
CA PHE A 40 7.41 1.06 6.11
C PHE A 40 6.02 1.15 5.48
N GLU A 41 5.84 0.45 4.36
CA GLU A 41 4.60 0.38 3.60
C GLU A 41 3.91 -0.96 3.87
N THR A 42 2.68 -0.94 4.37
CA THR A 42 1.90 -2.16 4.62
C THR A 42 1.30 -2.84 3.38
N PRO A 43 1.00 -2.19 2.24
CA PRO A 43 0.31 -2.88 1.14
C PRO A 43 1.10 -4.03 0.48
N PHE A 44 2.42 -4.11 0.71
CA PHE A 44 3.25 -5.23 0.25
C PHE A 44 3.23 -6.45 1.18
N TYR A 45 2.58 -6.34 2.34
CA TYR A 45 2.48 -7.42 3.30
C TYR A 45 1.08 -8.02 3.27
N LYS A 46 0.99 -9.34 3.42
CA LYS A 46 -0.30 -9.99 3.63
C LYS A 46 -0.82 -9.64 5.02
N THR A 47 -1.70 -8.64 5.10
CA THR A 47 -2.33 -8.21 6.36
C THR A 47 -3.70 -8.84 6.56
N GLU A 48 -4.35 -9.30 5.49
CA GLU A 48 -5.68 -9.89 5.52
C GLU A 48 -5.76 -11.14 4.62
N GLU A 49 -6.71 -12.03 4.93
CA GLU A 49 -6.99 -13.23 4.11
C GLU A 49 -7.83 -12.91 2.87
N VAL A 50 -8.60 -11.83 2.93
CA VAL A 50 -9.52 -11.39 1.88
C VAL A 50 -9.11 -9.98 1.47
N SER A 51 -8.96 -9.73 0.18
CA SER A 51 -8.70 -8.39 -0.33
C SER A 51 -9.94 -7.49 -0.16
N SER A 52 -9.72 -6.17 -0.13
CA SER A 52 -10.85 -5.25 -0.03
C SER A 52 -11.79 -5.35 -1.25
N ASP A 53 -11.31 -5.73 -2.43
CA ASP A 53 -12.18 -5.94 -3.59
C ASP A 53 -13.05 -7.18 -3.43
N GLU A 54 -12.49 -8.29 -2.96
CA GLU A 54 -13.26 -9.51 -2.64
C GLU A 54 -14.32 -9.25 -1.55
N ALA A 55 -13.98 -8.47 -0.52
CA ALA A 55 -14.92 -8.08 0.52
C ALA A 55 -16.08 -7.22 -0.04
N ARG A 56 -15.79 -6.34 -1.01
CA ARG A 56 -16.81 -5.52 -1.68
C ARG A 56 -17.73 -6.35 -2.57
N VAL A 57 -17.22 -7.40 -3.24
CA VAL A 57 -18.03 -8.36 -4.00
C VAL A 57 -18.95 -9.13 -3.05
N ALA A 58 -18.41 -9.65 -1.94
CA ALA A 58 -19.19 -10.41 -0.95
C ALA A 58 -20.31 -9.57 -0.32
N ASN A 59 -20.05 -8.27 -0.10
CA ASN A 59 -21.02 -7.32 0.45
C ASN A 59 -21.95 -6.70 -0.60
N LEU A 60 -21.96 -7.20 -1.84
CA LEU A 60 -22.80 -6.71 -2.95
C LEU A 60 -22.57 -5.23 -3.30
N GLN A 61 -21.40 -4.68 -2.99
CA GLN A 61 -21.03 -3.29 -3.29
C GLN A 61 -20.46 -3.13 -4.70
N ILE A 62 -19.83 -4.18 -5.25
CA ILE A 62 -19.31 -4.21 -6.62
C ILE A 62 -19.65 -5.56 -7.28
N THR A 63 -19.86 -5.55 -8.59
CA THR A 63 -20.00 -6.78 -9.37
C THR A 63 -18.63 -7.41 -9.60
N ARG A 64 -18.56 -8.74 -9.56
CA ARG A 64 -17.34 -9.47 -9.91
C ARG A 64 -16.94 -9.14 -11.35
N PHE A 65 -15.66 -8.84 -11.55
CA PHE A 65 -15.11 -8.64 -12.88
C PHE A 65 -14.98 -9.97 -13.63
N ASP A 66 -15.37 -9.97 -14.90
CA ASP A 66 -15.24 -11.09 -15.83
C ASP A 66 -14.68 -10.55 -17.15
N LEU A 67 -13.59 -11.15 -17.65
CA LEU A 67 -12.94 -10.78 -18.90
C LEU A 67 -13.68 -11.30 -20.14
N GLY A 68 -14.71 -12.14 -19.95
CA GLY A 68 -15.50 -12.73 -21.03
C GLY A 68 -14.86 -13.99 -21.62
N GLU A 69 -15.69 -14.81 -22.27
CA GLU A 69 -15.29 -16.13 -22.80
C GLU A 69 -14.19 -16.05 -23.86
N GLU A 70 -14.15 -14.99 -24.65
CA GLU A 70 -13.14 -14.77 -25.70
C GLU A 70 -11.72 -14.62 -25.12
N PHE A 71 -11.58 -14.06 -23.92
CA PHE A 71 -10.27 -13.85 -23.29
C PHE A 71 -9.82 -15.06 -22.45
N ASN A 72 -10.78 -15.80 -21.89
CA ASN A 72 -10.51 -16.97 -21.03
C ASN A 72 -10.22 -18.27 -21.79
N SER A 73 -10.32 -18.25 -23.12
CA SER A 73 -10.12 -19.42 -24.01
C SER A 73 -8.78 -19.42 -24.76
N SER A 74 -7.92 -18.42 -24.51
CA SER A 74 -6.56 -18.25 -25.05
C SER A 74 -5.49 -18.65 -24.03
#